data_AF-A0A7U3D2C2-F1
#
_entry.id   AF-A0A7U3D2C2-F1
#
_cell.length_a   1.000
_cell.length_b   1.000
_cell.length_c   1.000
_cell.angle_alpha   90.00
_cell.angle_beta   90.00
_cell.angle_gamma   90.00
#
_symmetry.space_group_name_H-M   'P 1'
#
loop_
_entity.id
_entity.type
_entity.pdbx_description
1 polymer ?
#
loop_
_entity_poly.entity_id
_entity_poly.type
_entity_poly.pdbx_seq_one_letter_code
_entity_poly.pdbx_strand_id
1 'polypeptide(L)'
;MKEDMPIAGISSTLDILRSTIYNRKRDRINGTRKPHIAEGVESNIKGLSGKRTTYGYRKICTLLRSSGIHVNIKTVRRVTRRNNLSFHMQSIRTTQGRSI
;
A
#
# COMPACT_ATOMS: atom_id res chain seq x y z
N MET A 1 32.72 15.27 -13.40
CA MET A 1 31.90 16.41 -12.92
C MET A 1 32.44 16.79 -11.55
N LYS A 2 32.76 18.08 -11.33
CA LYS A 2 33.55 18.56 -10.18
C LYS A 2 32.87 18.18 -8.86
N GLU A 3 33.52 17.31 -8.08
CA GLU A 3 33.03 16.91 -6.75
C GLU A 3 33.18 18.01 -5.68
N ASP A 4 33.87 19.12 -6.00
CA ASP A 4 34.17 20.21 -5.06
C ASP A 4 33.36 21.50 -5.29
N MET A 5 32.28 21.49 -6.08
CA MET A 5 31.47 22.70 -6.26
C MET A 5 30.63 22.98 -5.00
N PRO A 6 30.70 24.18 -4.40
CA PRO A 6 29.84 24.53 -3.27
C PRO A 6 28.37 24.52 -3.70
N ILE A 7 27.46 24.13 -2.80
CA ILE A 7 26.01 24.02 -3.04
C ILE A 7 25.42 25.33 -3.60
N ALA A 8 25.98 26.46 -3.19
CA ALA A 8 25.67 27.78 -3.73
C ALA A 8 25.92 27.85 -5.25
N GLY A 9 27.09 27.40 -5.70
CA GLY A 9 27.44 27.33 -7.12
C GLY A 9 26.50 26.40 -7.87
N ILE A 10 26.20 25.23 -7.31
CA ILE A 10 25.27 24.26 -7.94
C ILE A 10 23.88 24.88 -8.13
N SER A 11 23.37 25.60 -7.12
CA SER A 11 22.05 26.27 -7.18
C SER A 11 22.00 27.35 -8.26
N SER A 12 23.02 28.20 -8.32
CA SER A 12 23.11 29.28 -9.32
C SER A 12 23.36 28.77 -10.74
N THR A 13 24.18 27.72 -10.90
CA THR A 13 24.51 27.18 -12.22
C THR A 13 23.35 26.40 -12.83
N LEU A 14 22.55 25.73 -11.99
CA LEU A 14 21.43 24.90 -12.43
C LEU A 14 20.07 25.60 -12.37
N ASP A 15 20.02 26.84 -11.88
CA ASP A 15 18.80 27.60 -11.60
C ASP A 15 17.76 26.81 -10.79
N ILE A 16 18.24 26.14 -9.73
CA ILE A 16 17.42 25.34 -8.82
C ILE A 16 17.54 25.92 -7.42
N LEU A 17 16.42 26.00 -6.68
CA LEU A 17 16.44 26.43 -5.29
C LEU A 17 17.38 25.55 -4.45
N ARG A 18 18.16 26.19 -3.57
CA ARG A 18 19.04 25.50 -2.61
C ARG A 18 18.32 24.42 -1.81
N SER A 19 17.08 24.69 -1.41
CA SER A 19 16.22 23.75 -0.67
C SER A 19 16.00 22.45 -1.44
N THR A 20 15.80 22.53 -2.76
CA THR A 20 15.64 21.36 -3.64
C THR A 20 16.90 20.49 -3.68
N ILE A 21 18.09 21.08 -3.62
CA ILE A 21 19.36 20.33 -3.57
C ILE A 21 19.49 19.56 -2.25
N TYR A 22 19.20 20.21 -1.13
CA TYR A 22 19.21 19.55 0.19
C TYR A 22 18.14 18.46 0.30
N ASN A 23 16.93 18.72 -0.18
CA ASN A 23 15.81 17.78 -0.13
C ASN A 23 16.03 16.59 -1.07
N ARG A 24 16.59 16.81 -2.28
CA ARG A 24 16.89 15.73 -3.24
C ARG A 24 17.87 14.69 -2.67
N LYS A 25 18.83 15.09 -1.82
CA LYS A 25 19.68 14.12 -1.08
C LYS A 25 18.87 13.31 -0.08
N ARG A 26 17.89 13.94 0.58
CA ARG A 26 17.00 13.30 1.56
C ARG A 26 16.03 12.31 0.91
N ASP A 27 15.51 12.62 -0.27
CA ASP A 27 14.56 11.76 -0.99
C ASP A 27 15.21 10.47 -1.51
N ARG A 28 16.50 10.51 -1.86
CA ARG A 28 17.29 9.31 -2.19
C ARG A 28 17.51 8.40 -0.97
N ILE A 29 17.63 8.97 0.23
CA ILE A 29 17.78 8.23 1.50
C ILE A 29 16.42 7.70 1.98
N ASN A 30 15.33 8.43 1.70
CA ASN A 30 13.95 7.98 1.84
C ASN A 30 13.55 6.98 0.75
N GLY A 31 14.52 6.25 0.19
CA GLY A 31 14.29 5.08 -0.64
C GLY A 31 13.19 4.25 -0.01
N THR A 32 12.15 3.99 -0.80
CA THR A 32 10.94 3.28 -0.41
C THR A 32 11.31 2.15 0.55
N ARG A 33 10.96 2.31 1.85
CA ARG A 33 11.18 1.27 2.86
C ARG A 33 10.75 -0.04 2.23
N LYS A 34 11.66 -1.03 2.18
CA LYS A 34 11.34 -2.37 1.69
C LYS A 34 10.00 -2.77 2.32
N PRO A 35 8.99 -3.17 1.53
CA PRO A 35 7.73 -3.53 2.11
C PRO A 35 7.99 -4.62 3.16
N HIS A 36 7.49 -4.41 4.38
CA HIS A 36 7.58 -5.40 5.47
C HIS A 36 6.83 -6.71 5.11
N ILE A 37 6.20 -6.75 3.94
CA ILE A 37 5.37 -7.85 3.48
C ILE A 37 6.22 -8.68 2.52
N ALA A 38 6.24 -10.00 2.73
CA ALA A 38 6.91 -10.91 1.84
C ALA A 38 6.40 -10.74 0.40
N GLU A 39 7.34 -10.72 -0.54
CA GLU A 39 7.07 -10.60 -1.96
C GLU A 39 6.10 -11.71 -2.38
N GLY A 40 5.00 -11.35 -3.07
CA GLY A 40 3.95 -12.29 -3.49
C GLY A 40 2.72 -12.39 -2.57
N VAL A 41 2.80 -12.01 -1.29
CA VAL A 41 1.62 -12.01 -0.41
C VAL A 41 0.57 -11.00 -0.89
N GLU A 42 1.01 -9.85 -1.38
CA GLU A 42 0.10 -8.85 -1.95
C GLU A 42 -0.63 -9.37 -3.19
N SER A 43 0.07 -10.11 -4.07
CA SER A 43 -0.52 -10.74 -5.26
C SER A 43 -1.57 -11.78 -4.87
N ASN A 44 -1.30 -12.58 -3.84
CA ASN A 44 -2.28 -13.54 -3.31
C ASN A 44 -3.52 -12.83 -2.72
N ILE A 45 -3.34 -11.75 -1.97
CA ILE A 45 -4.45 -10.93 -1.45
C ILE A 45 -5.28 -10.36 -2.60
N LYS A 46 -4.63 -9.80 -3.63
CA LYS A 46 -5.29 -9.28 -4.84
C LYS A 46 -6.08 -10.36 -5.56
N GLY A 47 -5.48 -11.55 -5.77
CA GLY A 47 -6.13 -12.68 -6.43
C GLY A 47 -7.36 -13.18 -5.66
N LEU A 48 -7.25 -13.35 -4.34
CA LEU A 48 -8.37 -13.77 -3.49
C LEU A 48 -9.49 -12.72 -3.47
N SER A 49 -9.14 -11.43 -3.45
CA SER A 49 -10.11 -10.33 -3.53
C SER A 49 -10.80 -10.27 -4.89
N GLY A 50 -10.09 -10.60 -5.98
CA GLY A 50 -10.64 -10.63 -7.33
C GLY A 50 -11.59 -11.81 -7.56
N LYS A 51 -11.33 -12.97 -6.94
CA LYS A 51 -12.20 -14.16 -7.06
C LYS A 51 -13.62 -13.92 -6.56
N ARG A 52 -13.78 -13.17 -5.46
CA ARG A 52 -15.09 -12.74 -4.96
C ARG A 52 -14.99 -11.37 -4.33
N THR A 53 -15.71 -10.42 -4.90
CA THR A 53 -15.81 -9.04 -4.38
C THR A 53 -16.35 -8.97 -2.96
N THR A 54 -17.11 -9.98 -2.51
CA THR A 54 -17.67 -10.07 -1.15
C THR A 54 -16.67 -10.44 -0.07
N TYR A 55 -15.45 -10.85 -0.43
CA TYR A 55 -14.45 -11.25 0.56
C TYR A 55 -13.81 -10.04 1.24
N GLY A 56 -14.32 -9.71 2.42
CA GLY A 56 -13.66 -8.79 3.33
C GLY A 56 -12.31 -9.33 3.84
N TYR A 57 -11.48 -8.42 4.36
CA TYR A 57 -10.12 -8.73 4.83
C TYR A 57 -10.04 -9.86 5.86
N ARG A 58 -11.07 -10.06 6.69
CA ARG A 58 -11.15 -11.19 7.65
C ARG A 58 -11.17 -12.53 6.93
N LYS A 59 -12.01 -12.66 5.88
CA LYS A 59 -12.16 -13.88 5.10
C LYS A 59 -10.91 -14.17 4.26
N ILE A 60 -10.29 -13.13 3.70
CA ILE A 60 -9.02 -13.25 2.99
C ILE A 60 -7.92 -13.76 3.94
N CYS A 61 -7.86 -13.23 5.16
CA CYS A 61 -6.89 -13.67 6.17
C CYS A 61 -7.08 -15.15 6.56
N THR A 62 -8.31 -15.64 6.66
CA THR A 62 -8.56 -17.08 6.90
C THR A 62 -8.14 -17.95 5.71
N LEU A 63 -8.43 -17.52 4.47
CA LEU A 63 -8.05 -18.28 3.27
C LEU A 63 -6.53 -18.36 3.10
N LEU A 64 -5.82 -17.27 3.40
CA LEU A 64 -4.34 -17.27 3.41
C LEU A 64 -3.78 -18.23 4.45
N ARG A 65 -4.38 -18.29 5.65
CA ARG A 65 -3.97 -19.27 6.68
C ARG A 65 -4.21 -20.70 6.22
N SER A 66 -5.36 -20.98 5.59
CA SER A 66 -5.65 -22.31 5.04
C SER A 66 -4.66 -22.73 3.95
N SER A 67 -4.09 -21.78 3.19
CA SER A 67 -3.03 -22.05 2.22
C SER A 67 -1.62 -22.05 2.83
N GLY A 68 -1.49 -22.05 4.16
CA GLY A 68 -0.22 -22.07 4.88
C GLY A 68 0.45 -20.70 5.08
N ILE A 69 -0.11 -19.62 4.55
CA ILE A 69 0.48 -18.28 4.62
C ILE A 69 -0.04 -17.54 5.85
N HIS A 70 0.84 -17.35 6.83
CA HIS A 70 0.51 -16.68 8.09
C HIS A 70 0.78 -15.18 8.00
N VAL A 71 -0.28 -14.39 7.81
CA VAL A 71 -0.20 -12.93 7.70
C VAL A 71 -1.03 -12.27 8.81
N ASN A 72 -0.49 -11.21 9.43
CA ASN A 72 -1.24 -10.43 10.39
C ASN A 72 -2.46 -9.78 9.72
N ILE A 73 -3.61 -9.85 10.38
CA ILE A 73 -4.87 -9.24 9.91
C ILE A 73 -4.73 -7.74 9.61
N LYS A 74 -3.90 -7.02 10.36
CA LYS A 74 -3.62 -5.59 10.14
C LYS A 74 -2.92 -5.36 8.80
N THR A 75 -2.03 -6.26 8.42
CA THR A 75 -1.32 -6.22 7.14
C THR A 75 -2.29 -6.43 5.98
N VAL A 76 -3.15 -7.46 6.07
CA VAL A 76 -4.19 -7.71 5.05
C VAL A 76 -5.09 -6.48 4.92
N ARG A 77 -5.60 -5.94 6.03
CA ARG A 77 -6.44 -4.72 6.03
C ARG A 77 -5.72 -3.53 5.37
N ARG A 78 -4.44 -3.32 5.68
CA ARG A 78 -3.63 -2.23 5.09
C ARG A 78 -3.48 -2.41 3.58
N VAL A 79 -3.16 -3.62 3.11
CA VAL A 79 -3.02 -3.92 1.68
C VAL A 79 -4.36 -3.73 0.95
N THR A 80 -5.45 -4.27 1.49
CA THR A 80 -6.79 -4.12 0.92
C THR A 80 -7.19 -2.64 0.79
N ARG A 81 -6.93 -1.82 1.82
CA ARG A 81 -7.22 -0.37 1.76
C ARG A 81 -6.32 0.37 0.78
N ARG A 82 -5.01 0.10 0.79
CA ARG A 82 -4.05 0.75 -0.12
C ARG A 82 -4.38 0.51 -1.60
N ASN A 83 -4.95 -0.65 -1.92
CA ASN A 83 -5.30 -1.04 -3.28
C ASN A 83 -6.79 -0.78 -3.62
N ASN A 84 -7.54 -0.05 -2.79
CA ASN A 84 -8.98 0.21 -2.98
C ASN A 84 -9.84 -1.06 -3.13
N LEU A 85 -9.36 -2.20 -2.61
CA LEU A 85 -10.05 -3.50 -2.64
C LEU A 85 -11.01 -3.67 -1.46
N SER A 86 -11.33 -2.58 -0.76
CA SER A 86 -12.21 -2.65 0.39
C SER A 86 -13.61 -3.00 -0.08
N PHE A 87 -14.12 -4.13 0.40
CA PHE A 87 -15.51 -4.49 0.20
C PHE A 87 -16.40 -3.35 0.68
N HIS A 88 -17.16 -2.76 -0.25
CA HIS A 88 -18.27 -1.91 0.11
C HIS A 88 -19.34 -2.85 0.66
N MET A 89 -19.46 -2.92 1.99
CA MET A 89 -20.65 -3.49 2.61
C MET A 89 -21.80 -2.57 2.21
N GLN A 90 -22.46 -2.89 1.10
CA GLN A 90 -23.79 -2.36 0.86
C GLN A 90 -24.61 -2.83 2.06
N SER A 91 -25.07 -1.88 2.87
CA SER A 91 -25.97 -2.15 3.99
C SER A 91 -27.15 -2.92 3.42
N ILE A 92 -27.18 -4.24 3.65
CA ILE A 92 -28.37 -5.04 3.38
C ILE A 92 -29.38 -4.51 4.38
N ARG A 93 -30.26 -3.60 3.93
CA ARG A 93 -31.44 -3.23 4.71
C ARG A 93 -32.23 -4.51 4.87
N THR A 94 -32.16 -5.11 6.06
CA THR A 94 -33.05 -6.20 6.46
C THR A 94 -34.47 -5.66 6.39
N THR A 95 -35.15 -5.90 5.27
CA THR A 95 -36.60 -5.73 5.17
C THR A 95 -37.20 -6.84 6.03
N GLN A 96 -37.44 -6.53 7.32
CA GLN A 96 -38.16 -7.44 8.19
C GLN A 96 -39.60 -7.60 7.68
N GLY A 97 -40.05 -8.85 7.58
CA GLY A 97 -41.46 -9.23 7.61
C GLY A 97 -42.26 -8.96 6.33
N ARG A 98 -42.33 -9.96 5.44
CA ARG A 98 -43.54 -10.17 4.62
C ARG A 98 -44.03 -11.59 4.91
N SER A 99 -44.78 -11.72 6.00
CA SER A 99 -45.61 -12.90 6.23
C SER A 99 -46.80 -12.83 5.27
N ILE A 100 -47.05 -13.93 4.57
CA ILE A 100 -48.23 -14.16 3.73
C ILE A 100 -49.27 -14.84 4.63
#